data_AF-A0A169QQM2-F1
#
_entry.id   AF-A0A169QQM2-F1
#
_cell.length_a   1.000
_cell.length_b   1.000
_cell.length_c   1.000
_cell.angle_alpha   90.00
_cell.angle_beta   90.00
_cell.angle_gamma   90.00
#
_symmetry.space_group_name_H-M   'P 1'
#
loop_
_entity.id
_entity.type
_entity.pdbx_description
1 polymer ?
#
loop_
_entity_poly.entity_id
_entity_poly.type
_entity_poly.pdbx_seq_one_letter_code
_entity_poly.pdbx_strand_id
1 'polypeptide(L)' 'MIGRVHPGGPAVTAISVFQNEDGLWAVTAQGLVVTDLTKESAEAFAAAYLRLHEAPPSAA' A
#
# COMPACT_ATOMS: atom_id res chain seq x y z
N MET A 1 -24.61 29.17 0.13
CA MET A 1 -23.33 28.94 0.83
C MET A 1 -22.91 27.51 0.57
N ILE A 2 -21.87 27.32 -0.22
CA ILE A 2 -21.41 25.99 -0.65
C ILE A 2 -20.48 25.47 0.44
N GLY A 3 -20.86 24.36 1.08
CA GLY A 3 -20.11 23.76 2.17
C GLY A 3 -18.71 23.36 1.70
N ARG A 4 -17.71 23.87 2.39
CA ARG A 4 -16.28 23.55 2.28
C ARG A 4 -16.08 22.02 2.24
N VAL A 5 -15.64 21.49 1.10
CA VAL A 5 -15.03 20.17 1.05
C VAL A 5 -13.70 20.25 1.81
N HIS A 6 -13.54 19.47 2.86
CA HIS A 6 -12.26 19.30 3.55
C HIS A 6 -11.55 18.11 2.89
N PRO A 7 -10.45 18.32 2.13
CA PRO A 7 -9.63 17.21 1.66
C PRO A 7 -8.66 16.84 2.79
N GLY A 8 -8.93 15.77 3.53
CA GLY A 8 -8.04 15.39 4.63
C GLY A 8 -8.44 14.21 5.49
N GLY A 9 -9.23 13.26 4.97
CA GLY A 9 -9.19 11.91 5.56
C GLY A 9 -7.85 11.26 5.18
N PRO A 10 -7.23 10.42 6.03
CA PRO A 10 -6.02 9.72 5.63
C PRO A 10 -6.34 8.99 4.33
N ALA A 11 -5.55 9.25 3.28
CA ALA A 11 -5.61 8.45 2.07
C ALA A 11 -5.36 7.01 2.53
N VAL A 12 -6.42 6.20 2.59
CA VAL A 12 -6.31 4.80 2.99
C VAL A 12 -5.34 4.18 2.00
N THR A 13 -4.15 3.85 2.47
CA THR A 13 -3.10 3.25 1.66
C THR A 13 -3.56 1.85 1.28
N ALA A 14 -4.27 1.75 0.15
CA ALA A 14 -4.76 0.49 -0.37
C ALA A 14 -3.60 -0.25 -1.05
N ILE A 15 -3.10 -1.28 -0.37
CA ILE A 15 -2.16 -2.25 -0.91
C ILE A 15 -2.88 -3.59 -1.11
N SER A 16 -2.61 -4.28 -2.20
CA SER A 16 -3.18 -5.59 -2.51
C SER A 16 -2.06 -6.58 -2.81
N VAL A 17 -2.20 -7.79 -2.28
CA VAL A 17 -1.27 -8.91 -2.49
C VAL A 17 -2.05 -10.03 -3.17
N PHE A 18 -1.56 -10.52 -4.30
CA PHE A 18 -2.20 -11.61 -5.04
C PHE A 18 -1.17 -12.50 -5.72
N GLN A 19 -1.59 -13.71 -6.07
CA GLN A 19 -0.81 -14.66 -6.86
C GLN A 19 -1.31 -14.66 -8.30
N ASN A 20 -0.41 -14.67 -9.28
CA ASN A 20 -0.76 -14.76 -10.69
C ASN A 20 -0.95 -16.23 -11.13
N GLU A 21 -1.32 -16.42 -12.40
CA GLU A 21 -1.53 -17.75 -12.99
C GLU A 21 -0.24 -18.59 -13.06
N ASP A 22 0.93 -17.95 -13.09
CA ASP A 22 2.25 -18.59 -13.05
C ASP A 22 2.68 -19.02 -11.63
N GLY A 23 1.88 -18.74 -10.61
CA GLY A 23 2.18 -19.04 -9.22
C GLY A 23 3.12 -18.05 -8.53
N LEU A 24 3.50 -16.96 -9.20
CA LEU A 24 4.29 -15.86 -8.67
C LEU A 24 3.42 -14.86 -7.93
N TRP A 25 3.97 -14.22 -6.91
CA TRP A 25 3.25 -13.22 -6.12
C TRP A 25 3.52 -11.81 -6.62
N ALA A 26 2.52 -10.95 -6.47
CA ALA A 26 2.57 -9.56 -6.84
C ALA A 26 1.92 -8.67 -5.77
N VAL A 27 2.41 -7.44 -5.70
CA VAL A 27 1.89 -6.38 -4.84
C VAL A 27 1.49 -5.19 -5.71
N THR A 28 0.29 -4.65 -5.47
CA THR A 28 -0.17 -3.43 -6.12
C THR A 28 -0.58 -2.38 -5.09
N ALA A 29 -0.23 -1.14 -5.37
CA ALA A 29 -0.69 0.05 -4.65
C ALA A 29 -0.87 1.20 -5.65
N GLN A 30 -1.38 2.35 -5.18
CA GLN A 30 -1.59 3.50 -6.07
C GLN A 30 -0.26 3.96 -6.70
N GLY A 31 -0.12 3.75 -8.01
CA GLY A 31 1.09 4.09 -8.77
C GLY A 31 2.27 3.13 -8.61
N LEU A 32 2.08 1.97 -7.98
CA LEU A 32 3.12 0.97 -7.73
C LEU A 32 2.65 -0.44 -8.09
N VAL A 33 3.50 -1.17 -8.82
CA VAL A 33 3.33 -2.59 -9.12
C VAL A 33 4.68 -3.29 -8.92
N VAL A 34 4.70 -4.36 -8.13
CA VAL A 34 5.88 -5.21 -7.92
C VAL A 34 5.46 -6.66 -8.20
N THR A 35 6.20 -7.35 -9.05
CA THR A 35 5.90 -8.73 -9.52
C THR A 35 7.09 -9.66 -9.28
N ASP A 36 6.92 -10.94 -9.62
CA ASP A 36 7.97 -11.97 -9.51
C ASP A 36 8.44 -12.17 -8.06
N LEU A 37 7.53 -12.04 -7.10
CA LEU A 37 7.81 -12.21 -5.69
C LEU A 37 7.52 -13.64 -5.25
N THR A 38 8.25 -14.09 -4.22
CA THR A 38 7.77 -15.17 -3.38
C THR A 38 6.62 -14.66 -2.51
N LYS A 39 5.80 -15.57 -1.98
CA LYS A 39 4.74 -15.23 -1.03
C LYS A 39 5.27 -14.42 0.15
N GLU A 40 6.35 -14.91 0.76
CA GLU A 40 6.97 -14.29 1.93
C GLU A 40 7.48 -12.87 1.64
N SER A 41 8.09 -12.65 0.47
CA SER A 41 8.55 -11.32 0.07
C SER A 41 7.39 -10.36 -0.21
N ALA A 42 6.28 -10.82 -0.80
CA ALA A 42 5.10 -10.01 -1.04
C ALA A 42 4.41 -9.58 0.27
N GLU A 43 4.27 -10.51 1.22
CA GLU A 43 3.72 -10.23 2.55
C GLU A 43 4.62 -9.27 3.35
N ALA A 44 5.94 -9.49 3.33
CA ALA A 44 6.90 -8.62 4.00
C ALA A 44 6.90 -7.19 3.41
N PHE A 45 6.83 -7.08 2.08
CA PHE A 45 6.72 -5.79 1.41
C PHE A 45 5.43 -5.06 1.81
N ALA A 46 4.29 -5.75 1.78
CA ALA A 46 3.01 -5.15 2.12
C ALA A 46 2.98 -4.63 3.57
N ALA A 47 3.52 -5.40 4.51
CA ALA A 47 3.66 -4.98 5.90
C ALA A 47 4.58 -3.76 6.06
N ALA A 48 5.71 -3.71 5.34
CA ALA A 48 6.62 -2.58 5.38
C ALA A 48 6.00 -1.31 4.78
N TYR A 49 5.32 -1.44 3.64
CA TYR A 49 4.62 -0.34 2.96
C TYR A 49 3.54 0.27 3.86
N LEU A 50 2.73 -0.55 4.53
CA LEU A 50 1.74 -0.07 5.50
C LEU A 50 2.40 0.67 6.67
N ARG A 51 3.46 0.12 7.28
CA ARG A 51 4.18 0.79 8.38
C ARG A 51 4.71 2.17 8.00
N LEU A 52 5.25 2.31 6.79
CA LEU A 52 5.79 3.59 6.30
C LEU A 52 4.70 4.62 6.01
N HIS A 53 3.49 4.17 5.65
CA HIS A 53 2.36 5.03 5.30
C HIS A 53 1.37 5.27 6.45
N GLU A 54 1.37 4.44 7.49
CA GLU A 54 0.60 4.63 8.73
C GLU A 54 1.37 5.44 9.79
N ALA A 55 2.70 5.54 9.69
CA ALA A 55 3.48 6.38 10.59
C ALA A 55 3.27 7.87 10.24
N PRO A 56 2.67 8.69 11.13
CA PRO A 56 2.71 10.14 10.93
C PRO A 56 4.18 10.61 11.00
N PRO A 57 4.55 11.69 10.28
CA PRO A 57 5.86 12.32 10.49
C PRO A 57 5.88 12.92 11.90
N SER A 58 6.37 12.17 12.88
CA SER A 58 6.55 12.68 14.24
C SER A 58 7.80 12.06 14.88
N ALA A 59 8.92 12.75 14.71
CA ALA A 59 9.73 13.29 15.82
C ALA A 59 11.10 13.73 15.27
N ALA A 60 11.26 15.03 15.04
CA ALA A 60 12.52 15.75 15.10
C ALA A 60 12.25 17.12 15.73
#